data_AF-A0A1G9ZXI7-F1
#
_entry.id   AF-A0A1G9ZXI7-F1
#
_cell.length_a   1.000
_cell.length_b   1.000
_cell.length_c   1.000
_cell.angle_alpha   90.00
_cell.angle_beta   90.00
_cell.angle_gamma   90.00
#
_symmetry.space_group_name_H-M   'P 1'
#
loop_
_entity.id
_entity.type
_entity.pdbx_description
1 polymer ?
#
loop_
_entity_poly.entity_id
_entity_poly.type
_entity_poly.pdbx_seq_one_letter_code
_entity_poly.pdbx_strand_id
1 'polypeptide(L)' 'MRPEIAAVVANMIGVLLGVLALTLLEGAIELLAEGGADAAVVPLLIPAAGLIALTSVILLLVAHRLW' A
#
# COMPACT_ATOMS: atom_id res chain seq x y z
N MET A 1 20.56 -15.77 -0.09
CA MET A 1 20.76 -14.39 0.42
C MET A 1 20.89 -14.47 1.93
N ARG A 2 21.75 -13.65 2.51
CA ARG A 2 21.83 -13.48 3.97
C ARG A 2 20.46 -13.01 4.50
N PRO A 3 19.91 -13.61 5.57
CA PRO A 3 18.57 -13.29 6.08
C PRO A 3 18.41 -11.78 6.37
N GLU A 4 19.49 -11.11 6.77
CA GLU A 4 19.52 -9.66 7.01
C GLU A 4 19.21 -8.86 5.72
N ILE A 5 19.72 -9.30 4.56
CA ILE A 5 19.47 -8.64 3.28
C ILE A 5 18.00 -8.80 2.86
N ALA A 6 17.44 -10.00 3.04
CA ALA A 6 16.04 -10.27 2.74
C ALA A 6 15.12 -9.39 3.61
N ALA A 7 15.48 -9.21 4.88
CA ALA A 7 14.73 -8.39 5.81
C ALA A 7 14.76 -6.89 5.47
N VAL A 8 15.91 -6.37 5.06
CA VAL A 8 16.04 -4.98 4.57
C VAL A 8 15.22 -4.76 3.30
N VAL A 9 15.29 -5.69 2.34
CA VAL A 9 14.53 -5.59 1.08
C VAL A 9 13.02 -5.66 1.36
N ALA A 10 12.57 -6.60 2.18
CA ALA A 10 11.16 -6.72 2.57
C ALA A 10 10.66 -5.45 3.29
N ASN A 11 11.49 -4.84 4.14
CA ASN A 11 11.17 -3.59 4.80
C ASN A 11 11.04 -2.43 3.79
N MET A 12 12.03 -2.25 2.90
CA MET A 12 11.98 -1.19 1.88
C MET A 12 10.74 -1.32 0.99
N ILE A 13 10.43 -2.53 0.50
CA ILE A 13 9.24 -2.77 -0.32
C ILE A 13 7.98 -2.52 0.50
N GLY A 14 7.92 -3.02 1.74
CA GLY A 14 6.79 -2.81 2.64
C GLY A 14 6.49 -1.32 2.83
N VAL A 15 7.50 -0.50 3.12
CA VAL A 15 7.33 0.96 3.27
C VAL A 15 6.84 1.61 1.97
N LEU A 16 7.44 1.29 0.82
CA LEU A 16 7.04 1.86 -0.47
C LEU A 16 5.59 1.52 -0.83
N LEU A 17 5.17 0.27 -0.58
CA LEU A 17 3.78 -0.13 -0.78
C LEU A 17 2.84 0.59 0.19
N GLY A 18 3.28 0.85 1.43
CA GLY A 18 2.50 1.61 2.40
C GLY A 18 2.24 3.05 1.93
N VAL A 19 3.28 3.72 1.43
CA VAL A 19 3.16 5.07 0.83
C VAL A 19 2.21 5.03 -0.38
N LEU A 20 2.39 4.07 -1.29
CA LEU A 20 1.52 3.92 -2.46
C LEU A 20 0.05 3.71 -2.07
N ALA A 21 -0.22 2.87 -1.07
CA ALA A 21 -1.58 2.63 -0.59
C ALA A 21 -2.23 3.91 -0.04
N LEU A 22 -1.49 4.71 0.71
CA LEU A 22 -1.98 5.98 1.24
C LEU A 22 -2.25 6.98 0.12
N THR A 23 -1.36 7.10 -0.87
CA THR A 23 -1.57 7.99 -2.03
C THR A 23 -2.79 7.57 -2.85
N LEU A 24 -3.00 6.27 -3.07
CA LEU A 24 -4.18 5.76 -3.78
C LEU A 24 -5.47 6.04 -3.00
N LEU A 25 -5.43 5.89 -1.67
CA LEU A 25 -6.57 6.18 -0.82
C LEU A 25 -6.90 7.68 -0.82
N GLU A 26 -5.87 8.53 -0.72
CA GLU A 26 -6.01 9.99 -0.77
C GLU A 26 -6.63 10.42 -2.11
N GLY A 27 -6.09 9.96 -3.24
CA GLY A 27 -6.65 10.25 -4.56
C GLY A 27 -8.08 9.73 -4.74
N ALA A 28 -8.41 8.56 -4.15
CA ALA A 28 -9.79 8.04 -4.19
C ALA A 28 -10.76 8.90 -3.37
N ILE A 29 -10.32 9.44 -2.23
CA ILE A 29 -11.11 10.35 -1.41
C ILE A 29 -11.30 11.69 -2.12
N GLU A 30 -10.25 12.21 -2.75
CA GLU A 30 -10.29 13.45 -3.52
C GLU A 30 -11.29 13.34 -4.68
N LEU A 31 -11.21 12.27 -5.48
CA LEU A 31 -12.18 12.00 -6.56
C LEU A 31 -13.62 11.86 -6.06
N LEU A 32 -13.81 11.28 -4.87
CA LEU A 32 -15.14 11.18 -4.26
C LEU A 32 -15.67 12.55 -3.82
N ALA A 33 -14.78 13.43 -3.34
CA ALA A 33 -15.12 14.76 -2.86
C ALA A 33 -15.40 15.75 -4.01
N GLU A 34 -14.58 15.71 -5.07
CA GLU A 34 -14.76 16.53 -6.27
C GLU A 34 -15.99 16.10 -7.08
N GLY A 35 -16.31 14.81 -7.06
CA GLY A 35 -17.41 14.23 -7.81
C GLY A 35 -17.17 14.24 -9.33
N GLY A 36 -18.22 13.98 -10.11
CA GLY A 36 -18.13 13.91 -11.57
C GLY A 36 -17.91 12.49 -12.11
N ALA A 37 -17.57 12.38 -13.39
CA ALA A 37 -17.46 11.09 -14.08
C ALA A 37 -16.35 10.20 -13.50
N ASP A 38 -15.27 10.82 -13.02
CA ASP A 38 -14.10 10.12 -12.47
C ASP A 38 -14.36 9.53 -11.06
N ALA A 39 -15.42 9.95 -10.36
CA ALA A 39 -15.83 9.31 -9.11
C ALA A 39 -16.29 7.85 -9.31
N ALA A 40 -16.60 7.44 -10.54
CA ALA A 40 -17.02 6.08 -10.86
C ALA A 40 -15.92 5.02 -10.63
N VAL A 41 -14.64 5.40 -10.59
CA VAL A 41 -13.52 4.49 -10.29
C VAL A 41 -13.21 4.37 -8.79
N VAL A 42 -13.79 5.22 -7.93
CA VAL A 42 -13.57 5.18 -6.47
C VAL A 42 -13.92 3.82 -5.84
N PRO A 43 -15.02 3.13 -6.22
CA PRO A 43 -15.34 1.79 -5.70
C PRO A 43 -14.29 0.73 -6.04
N LEU A 44 -13.45 0.95 -7.06
CA LEU A 44 -12.33 0.09 -7.42
C LEU A 44 -11.04 0.51 -6.69
N LEU A 45 -10.80 1.82 -6.58
CA LEU A 45 -9.59 2.37 -5.97
C LEU A 45 -9.48 2.10 -4.47
N ILE A 46 -10.58 2.21 -3.72
CA ILE A 46 -10.56 1.99 -2.26
C ILE A 46 -10.16 0.54 -1.91
N PRO A 47 -10.76 -0.51 -2.52
CA PRO A 47 -10.31 -1.88 -2.31
C PRO A 47 -8.86 -2.12 -2.76
N ALA A 48 -8.44 -1.52 -3.88
CA ALA A 48 -7.07 -1.66 -4.37
C ALA A 48 -6.05 -1.07 -3.37
N ALA A 49 -6.31 0.13 -2.86
CA ALA A 49 -5.50 0.75 -1.80
C ALA A 49 -5.44 -0.16 -0.54
N GLY A 50 -6.59 -0.74 -0.14
CA GLY A 50 -6.65 -1.68 0.98
C GLY A 50 -5.80 -2.95 0.78
N LEU A 51 -5.82 -3.54 -0.42
CA LEU A 51 -4.99 -4.72 -0.73
C LEU A 51 -3.50 -4.40 -0.72
N ILE A 52 -3.11 -3.23 -1.24
CA ILE A 52 -1.72 -2.77 -1.22
C ILE A 52 -1.27 -2.49 0.22
N ALA A 53 -2.12 -1.87 1.05
CA ALA A 53 -1.84 -1.65 2.46
C ALA A 53 -1.67 -2.98 3.22
N LEU A 54 -2.53 -3.97 2.97
CA LEU A 54 -2.42 -5.29 3.58
C LEU A 54 -1.09 -5.96 3.20
N THR A 55 -0.71 -5.87 1.92
CA THR A 55 0.56 -6.43 1.42
C THR A 55 1.76 -5.74 2.06
N SER A 56 1.71 -4.41 2.21
CA SER A 56 2.71 -3.62 2.94
C SER A 56 2.88 -4.13 4.36
N VAL A 57 1.79 -4.26 5.12
CA VAL A 57 1.82 -4.74 6.51
C VAL A 57 2.41 -6.15 6.61
N ILE A 58 2.01 -7.07 5.72
CA ILE A 58 2.54 -8.44 5.70
C ILE A 58 4.06 -8.42 5.47
N LEU A 59 4.55 -7.63 4.52
CA LEU A 59 5.98 -7.50 4.25
C LEU A 59 6.76 -6.92 5.42
N LEU A 60 6.21 -5.93 6.12
CA LEU A 60 6.81 -5.35 7.32
C LEU A 60 6.85 -6.37 8.48
N LEU A 61 5.80 -7.18 8.65
CA LEU A 61 5.77 -8.26 9.64
C LEU A 61 6.78 -9.36 9.32
N VAL A 62 6.92 -9.72 8.04
CA VAL A 62 7.92 -10.69 7.58
C VAL A 62 9.33 -10.12 7.80
N ALA A 63 9.56 -8.86 7.45
CA ALA A 63 10.82 -8.19 7.72
C ALA A 63 11.15 -8.25 9.22
N HIS A 64 10.22 -7.84 10.09
CA HIS A 64 10.42 -7.90 11.54
C HIS A 64 10.73 -9.31 12.07
N ARG A 65 10.15 -10.36 11.48
CA ARG A 65 10.42 -11.76 11.85
C ARG A 65 11.81 -12.26 11.42
N LEU A 66 12.45 -11.61 10.45
CA LEU A 66 13.74 -11.98 9.88
C LEU A 66 14.92 -11.22 10.52
N TRP A 67 14.65 -10.16 11.28
CA TRP A 67 15.63 -9.48 12.13
C TRP A 67 15.82 -10.26 13.43
#